data_AF-A0A7X4I2R4-F1
#
_entry.id   AF-A0A7X4I2R4-F1
#
_cell.length_a   1.000
_cell.length_b   1.000
_cell.length_c   1.000
_cell.angle_alpha   90.00
_cell.angle_beta   90.00
_cell.angle_gamma   90.00
#
_symmetry.space_group_name_H-M   'P 1'
#
loop_
_entity.id
_entity.type
_entity.pdbx_description
1 polymer ?
#
loop_
_entity_poly.entity_id
_entity_poly.type
_entity_poly.pdbx_seq_one_letter_code
_entity_poly.pdbx_strand_id
1 'polypeptide(L)'
;MLLRQLLALKVILRGSLIDRFKRCGQPGCKCARGIGHGPKVYLSVSMRKGRPVMVYVPQEHRSQVEQFVANYRRTRQVLDEVAAINLELLRRREPID
;
A
#
# COMPACT_ATOMS: atom_id res chain seq x y z
N MET A 1 4.01 13.84 -20.57
CA MET A 1 4.32 14.45 -19.24
C MET A 1 4.04 13.49 -18.08
N LEU A 2 2.88 12.79 -18.07
CA LEU A 2 2.46 11.85 -17.02
C LEU A 2 3.46 10.71 -16.73
N LEU A 3 3.94 10.00 -17.76
CA LEU A 3 4.88 8.88 -17.58
C LEU A 3 6.24 9.29 -16.96
N ARG A 4 6.67 10.55 -17.09
CA ARG A 4 7.91 11.03 -16.46
C ARG A 4 7.82 11.01 -14.93
N GLN A 5 6.62 11.15 -14.36
CA GLN A 5 6.42 11.08 -12.91
C GLN A 5 6.69 9.67 -12.36
N LEU A 6 6.56 8.63 -13.20
CA LEU A 6 6.80 7.23 -12.81
C LEU A 6 8.29 6.89 -12.80
N LEU A 7 9.06 7.41 -13.76
CA LEU A 7 10.49 7.09 -13.94
C LEU A 7 11.37 7.52 -12.76
N ALA A 8 10.91 8.45 -11.93
CA ALA A 8 11.62 8.91 -10.74
C ALA A 8 11.45 7.98 -9.52
N LEU A 9 10.50 7.04 -9.53
CA LEU A 9 10.18 6.21 -8.37
C LEU A 9 11.04 4.94 -8.35
N LYS A 10 11.99 4.87 -7.40
CA LYS A 10 12.89 3.70 -7.23
C LYS A 10 12.24 2.53 -6.49
N VAL A 11 11.33 2.80 -5.55
CA VAL A 11 10.68 1.78 -4.70
C VAL A 11 9.19 2.09 -4.54
N ILE A 12 8.37 1.07 -4.75
CA ILE A 12 6.92 1.09 -4.55
C ILE A 12 6.50 -0.16 -3.79
N LEU A 13 5.53 -0.03 -2.88
CA LEU A 13 4.94 -1.16 -2.16
C LEU A 13 3.41 -1.10 -2.28
N ARG A 14 2.81 -2.19 -2.74
CA ARG A 14 1.34 -2.31 -2.75
C ARG A 14 0.83 -2.60 -1.34
N GLY A 15 -0.24 -1.91 -0.92
CA GLY A 15 -0.96 -2.26 0.29
C GLY A 15 -1.36 -1.08 1.16
N SER A 16 -1.54 -1.36 2.45
CA SER A 16 -1.76 -0.37 3.50
C SER A 16 -1.08 -0.79 4.79
N LEU A 17 -0.59 0.18 5.55
CA LEU A 17 -0.13 -0.06 6.91
C LEU A 17 -1.32 -0.12 7.84
N ILE A 18 -1.32 -1.11 8.72
CA ILE A 18 -2.34 -1.29 9.76
C ILE A 18 -1.67 -1.47 11.11
N ASP A 19 -2.28 -0.85 12.13
CA ASP A 19 -1.88 -1.03 13.51
C ASP A 19 -2.63 -2.23 14.09
N ARG A 20 -1.88 -3.13 14.73
CA ARG A 20 -2.44 -4.28 15.44
C ARG A 20 -2.04 -4.28 16.90
N PHE A 21 -3.02 -4.59 17.73
CA PHE A 21 -2.84 -4.85 19.15
C PHE A 21 -3.11 -6.33 19.42
N LYS A 22 -2.25 -6.97 20.22
CA LYS A 22 -2.35 -8.40 20.53
C LYS A 22 -2.32 -8.65 22.02
N ARG A 23 -3.13 -9.58 22.50
CA ARG A 23 -3.06 -10.07 23.89
C ARG A 23 -1.86 -11.03 24.02
N CYS A 24 -1.15 -10.96 25.14
CA CYS A 24 0.01 -11.84 25.40
C CYS A 24 -0.37 -13.20 25.99
N GLY A 25 -1.61 -13.38 26.47
CA GLY A 25 -2.09 -14.62 27.07
C GLY A 25 -1.74 -14.81 28.55
N GLN A 26 -0.93 -13.93 29.14
CA GLN A 26 -0.57 -14.03 30.57
C GLN A 26 -1.76 -13.69 31.48
N PRO A 27 -2.17 -14.61 32.38
CA PRO A 27 -3.20 -14.34 33.38
C PRO A 27 -2.75 -13.20 34.30
N GLY A 28 -3.44 -12.06 34.25
CA GLY A 28 -3.12 -10.87 35.06
C GLY A 28 -2.50 -9.70 34.28
N CYS A 29 -2.07 -9.88 33.03
CA CYS A 29 -1.58 -8.76 32.24
C CYS A 29 -2.71 -7.76 31.94
N LYS A 30 -2.41 -6.45 32.03
CA LYS A 30 -3.35 -5.36 31.68
C LYS A 30 -3.93 -5.51 30.27
N CYS A 31 -3.18 -6.12 29.35
CA CYS A 31 -3.62 -6.34 27.97
C CYS A 31 -4.82 -7.31 27.86
N ALA A 32 -5.06 -8.15 28.87
CA ALA A 32 -6.18 -9.10 28.88
C ALA A 32 -7.55 -8.40 29.04
N ARG A 33 -7.57 -7.26 29.75
CA ARG A 33 -8.78 -6.48 30.06
C ARG A 33 -8.90 -5.17 29.24
N GLY A 34 -7.90 -4.87 28.40
CA GLY A 34 -7.81 -3.62 27.64
C GLY A 34 -7.43 -3.83 26.18
N ILE A 35 -6.80 -2.81 25.57
CA ILE A 35 -6.59 -2.72 24.11
C ILE A 35 -5.64 -3.77 23.52
N GLY A 36 -4.91 -4.53 24.35
CA GLY A 36 -3.81 -5.40 23.91
C GLY A 36 -2.44 -4.70 23.93
N HIS A 37 -1.37 -5.42 23.60
CA HIS A 37 -0.04 -4.85 23.37
C HIS A 37 0.08 -4.35 21.93
N GLY A 38 0.52 -3.11 21.77
CA GLY A 38 0.73 -2.46 20.49
C GLY A 38 0.87 -0.95 20.61
N PRO A 39 0.80 -0.22 19.48
CA PRO A 39 0.55 -0.75 18.14
C PRO A 39 1.78 -1.48 17.57
N LYS A 40 1.57 -2.67 17.01
CA LYS A 40 2.52 -3.30 16.09
C LYS A 40 2.06 -2.98 14.67
N VAL A 41 2.93 -2.36 13.89
CA VAL A 41 2.64 -1.97 12.53
C VAL A 41 2.84 -3.17 11.60
N TYR A 42 1.90 -3.38 10.67
CA TYR A 42 2.02 -4.36 9.61
C TYR A 42 1.63 -3.78 8.27
N LEU A 43 2.38 -4.12 7.22
CA LEU A 43 1.96 -3.91 5.85
C LEU A 43 1.01 -5.05 5.45
N SER A 44 -0.23 -4.70 5.10
CA SER A 44 -1.20 -5.62 4.51
C SER A 44 -1.15 -5.51 2.99
N VAL A 45 -0.78 -6.60 2.33
CA VAL A 45 -0.63 -6.68 0.87
C VAL A 45 -1.72 -7.56 0.28
N SER A 46 -2.67 -6.95 -0.42
CA SER A 46 -3.70 -7.67 -1.17
C SER A 46 -3.13 -8.19 -2.50
N MET A 47 -3.07 -9.52 -2.63
CA MET A 47 -2.71 -10.20 -3.88
C MET A 47 -3.93 -10.36 -4.79
N ARG A 48 -3.71 -10.67 -6.07
CA ARG A 48 -4.78 -10.83 -7.08
C ARG A 48 -5.79 -11.94 -6.72
N LYS A 49 -5.35 -12.96 -5.98
CA LYS A 49 -6.18 -14.05 -5.45
C LYS A 49 -5.68 -14.43 -4.06
N GLY A 50 -6.59 -14.84 -3.18
CA GLY A 50 -6.26 -15.31 -1.83
C GLY A 50 -6.35 -14.22 -0.75
N ARG A 51 -6.02 -14.61 0.49
CA ARG A 51 -6.04 -13.73 1.66
C ARG A 51 -4.87 -12.73 1.60
N PRO A 52 -5.04 -11.49 2.12
CA PRO A 52 -3.95 -10.54 2.23
C PRO A 52 -2.76 -11.11 3.01
N VAL A 53 -1.55 -10.87 2.50
CA VAL A 53 -0.32 -11.20 3.22
C VAL A 53 -0.01 -10.08 4.21
N MET A 54 0.44 -10.46 5.40
CA MET A 54 0.77 -9.53 6.47
C MET A 54 2.27 -9.57 6.73
N VAL A 55 2.96 -8.44 6.51
CA VAL A 55 4.40 -8.30 6.76
C VAL A 55 4.58 -7.38 7.96
N TYR A 56 5.31 -7.84 8.99
CA TYR A 56 5.63 -6.99 10.13
C TYR A 56 6.55 -5.85 9.68
N VAL A 57 6.25 -4.64 10.14
CA VAL A 57 7.06 -3.45 9.85
C VAL A 57 7.61 -2.93 11.17
N PRO A 58 8.94 -2.97 11.36
CA PRO A 58 9.58 -2.31 12.51
C PRO A 58 9.21 -0.83 12.55
N GLN A 59 9.05 -0.28 13.75
CA GLN A 59 8.54 1.08 13.96
C GLN A 59 9.41 2.13 13.26
N GLU A 60 10.73 1.93 13.24
CA GLU A 60 11.71 2.78 12.56
C GLU A 60 11.50 2.85 11.04
N HIS A 61 10.90 1.82 10.44
CA HIS A 61 10.64 1.77 9.00
C HIS A 61 9.25 2.28 8.63
N ARG A 62 8.38 2.63 9.59
CA ARG A 62 6.99 3.03 9.32
C ARG A 62 6.89 4.14 8.28
N SER A 63 7.56 5.27 8.51
CA SER A 63 7.51 6.44 7.62
C SER A 63 8.00 6.10 6.21
N GLN A 64 9.07 5.31 6.11
CA GLN A 64 9.60 4.89 4.82
C GLN A 64 8.62 3.99 4.06
N VAL A 65 7.97 3.04 4.73
CA VAL A 65 6.96 2.17 4.12
C VAL A 65 5.71 2.95 3.76
N GLU A 66 5.28 3.93 4.56
CA GLU A 66 4.20 4.86 4.21
C GLU A 66 4.50 5.58 2.89
N GLN A 67 5.72 6.07 2.71
CA GLN A 67 6.16 6.71 1.47
C GLN A 67 6.12 5.73 0.28
N PHE A 68 6.58 4.49 0.44
CA PHE A 68 6.55 3.49 -0.64
C PHE A 68 5.13 3.08 -1.03
N VAL A 69 4.21 3.03 -0.06
CA VAL A 69 2.78 2.82 -0.32
C VAL A 69 2.17 4.01 -1.06
N ALA A 70 2.51 5.23 -0.66
CA ALA A 70 2.08 6.44 -1.35
C ALA A 70 2.59 6.48 -2.81
N ASN A 71 3.84 6.08 -3.03
CA ASN A 71 4.41 5.97 -4.38
C ASN A 71 3.61 4.98 -5.23
N TYR A 72 3.28 3.80 -4.71
CA TYR A 72 2.45 2.83 -5.43
C TYR A 72 1.09 3.39 -5.82
N ARG A 73 0.41 4.10 -4.90
CA ARG A 73 -0.89 4.73 -5.18
C ARG A 73 -0.80 5.76 -6.29
N ARG A 74 0.21 6.64 -6.23
CA ARG A 74 0.46 7.64 -7.28
C ARG A 74 0.76 6.99 -8.62
N THR A 75 1.62 5.97 -8.63
CA THR A 75 1.91 5.20 -9.84
C THR A 75 0.66 4.62 -10.46
N ARG A 76 -0.21 4.04 -9.63
CA ARG A 76 -1.46 3.44 -10.11
C ARG A 76 -2.39 4.48 -10.74
N GLN A 77 -2.55 5.64 -10.08
CA GLN A 77 -3.37 6.75 -10.60
C GLN A 77 -2.88 7.24 -11.97
N VAL A 78 -1.58 7.48 -12.10
CA VAL A 78 -0.99 7.93 -13.37
C VAL A 78 -1.19 6.89 -14.48
N LEU A 79 -1.02 5.60 -14.17
CA LEU A 79 -1.28 4.52 -15.14
C LEU A 79 -2.74 4.44 -15.55
N ASP A 80 -3.67 4.60 -14.60
CA ASP A 80 -5.11 4.59 -14.88
C ASP A 80 -5.51 5.81 -15.76
N GLU A 81 -4.90 6.98 -15.55
CA GLU A 81 -5.10 8.19 -16.36
C GLU A 81 -4.57 8.02 -17.79
N VAL A 82 -3.34 7.51 -17.95
CA VAL A 82 -2.77 7.20 -19.27
C VAL A 82 -3.65 6.19 -20.01
N ALA A 83 -4.11 5.14 -19.32
CA ALA A 83 -5.00 4.14 -19.93
C ALA A 83 -6.34 4.75 -20.36
N ALA A 84 -6.90 5.68 -19.58
CA ALA A 84 -8.14 6.37 -19.92
C ALA A 84 -7.99 7.26 -21.16
N ILE A 85 -6.87 8.01 -21.26
CA ILE A 85 -6.56 8.82 -22.45
C ILE A 85 -6.43 7.93 -23.69
N ASN A 86 -5.65 6.86 -23.59
CA ASN A 86 -5.45 5.94 -24.72
C ASN A 86 -6.76 5.27 -25.15
N LEU A 87 -7.63 4.92 -24.19
CA LEU A 87 -8.95 4.38 -24.48
C LEU A 87 -9.83 5.39 -25.24
N GLU A 88 -9.72 6.67 -24.91
CA GLU A 88 -10.48 7.73 -25.58
C GLU A 88 -9.97 7.98 -27.01
N LEU A 89 -8.65 8.03 -27.22
CA LEU A 89 -8.05 8.13 -28.56
C LEU A 89 -8.50 6.95 -29.44
N LEU A 90 -8.47 5.74 -28.87
CA LEU A 90 -8.95 4.54 -29.54
C LEU A 90 -10.42 4.65 -29.96
N ARG A 91 -11.29 5.17 -29.08
CA ARG A 91 -12.72 5.38 -29.39
C ARG A 91 -12.94 6.36 -30.52
N ARG A 92 -12.10 7.40 -30.60
CA ARG A 92 -12.12 8.42 -31.66
C ARG A 92 -11.46 7.96 -32.96
N ARG A 93 -10.81 6.78 -32.96
CA ARG A 93 -9.99 6.26 -34.07
C ARG A 93 -8.81 7.18 -34.40
N GLU A 94 -8.30 7.87 -33.39
CA GLU A 94 -7.09 8.69 -33.48
C GLU A 94 -5.83 7.81 -33.25
N PRO A 95 -4.67 8.20 -33.80
CA PRO A 95 -3.40 7.53 -33.49
C PRO A 95 -3.09 7.53 -31.98
N ILE A 96 -2.45 6.45 -31.50
CA ILE A 96 -2.14 6.23 -30.07
C ILE A 96 -0.61 6.27 -29.81
N ASP A 97 0.19 6.34 -30.88
CA ASP A 97 1.64 6.25 -30.93
C ASP A 97 2.37 7.59 -31.06
#